data_AF-A0A8S9B263-F1
#
_entry.id   AF-A0A8S9B263-F1
#
_cell.length_a   1.000
_cell.length_b   1.000
_cell.length_c   1.000
_cell.angle_alpha   90.00
_cell.angle_beta   90.00
_cell.angle_gamma   90.00
#
_symmetry.space_group_name_H-M   'P 1'
#
loop_
_entity.id
_entity.type
_entity.pdbx_description
1 polymer ?
#
loop_
_entity_poly.entity_id
_entity_poly.type
_entity_poly.pdbx_seq_one_letter_code
_entity_poly.pdbx_strand_id
1 'polypeptide(L)'
;MFSINVPILTASLALASTVIADCSRAALLSASTSYLTSQSSGQLQPLLAPTFTYTENNKTVAFNTSILSQPLTITHNHTLLDPLTCATFTELVITDPKSPYLIGAQTHYTNTSIGSLQISTIDAVITSPGDWQFNATKSLSLILSENWSPLPSSLQSSRTALLAAANAYLDLWGPSNVTAAAANVPWGEPCDRMEGSAYTGNGTATDRCDVGIPATVQPPNVDRRYVVDEVMGSVI
;
A
#
# COMPACT_ATOMS: atom_id res chain seq x y z
N MET A 1 -44.11 5.85 64.01
CA MET A 1 -43.56 6.49 62.80
C MET A 1 -42.34 5.69 62.38
N PHE A 2 -42.48 4.81 61.38
CA PHE A 2 -41.36 4.04 60.82
C PHE A 2 -41.21 4.47 59.36
N SER A 3 -40.10 5.13 59.04
CA SER A 3 -39.74 5.52 57.67
C SER A 3 -38.87 4.43 57.05
N ILE A 4 -39.32 3.85 55.94
CA ILE A 4 -38.55 2.93 55.11
C ILE A 4 -37.95 3.75 53.97
N ASN A 5 -36.62 3.92 53.98
CA ASN A 5 -35.88 4.51 52.87
C ASN A 5 -35.61 3.42 51.81
N VAL A 6 -36.22 3.57 50.64
CA VAL A 6 -35.92 2.76 49.44
C VAL A 6 -34.84 3.50 48.64
N PRO A 7 -33.66 2.92 48.40
CA PRO A 7 -32.67 3.55 47.53
C PRO A 7 -33.10 3.36 46.08
N ILE A 8 -33.28 4.48 45.38
CA ILE A 8 -33.51 4.52 43.94
C ILE A 8 -32.16 4.25 43.26
N LEU A 9 -32.03 3.08 42.65
CA LEU A 9 -30.87 2.70 41.85
C LEU A 9 -31.03 3.31 40.45
N THR A 10 -30.39 4.44 40.18
CA THR A 10 -30.33 5.03 38.83
C THR A 10 -29.42 4.20 37.95
N ALA A 11 -30.01 3.40 37.05
CA ALA A 11 -29.30 2.68 36.01
C ALA A 11 -28.84 3.67 34.92
N SER A 12 -27.55 4.02 34.92
CA SER A 12 -26.91 4.76 33.85
C SER A 12 -26.78 3.86 32.62
N LEU A 13 -27.65 4.03 31.62
CA LEU A 13 -27.45 3.44 30.29
C LEU A 13 -26.22 4.10 29.65
N ALA A 14 -25.08 3.40 29.68
CA ALA A 14 -23.94 3.75 28.85
C ALA A 14 -24.32 3.48 27.39
N LEU A 15 -24.58 4.54 26.61
CA LEU A 15 -24.62 4.43 25.16
C LEU A 15 -23.19 4.11 24.70
N ALA A 16 -22.92 2.84 24.42
CA ALA A 16 -21.76 2.46 23.65
C ALA A 16 -21.92 3.12 22.28
N SER A 17 -21.12 4.15 22.00
CA SER A 17 -20.99 4.68 20.65
C SER A 17 -20.48 3.53 19.78
N THR A 18 -21.36 2.94 18.96
CA THR A 18 -20.94 2.09 17.86
C THR A 18 -20.12 2.99 16.95
N VAL A 19 -18.79 2.96 17.10
CA VAL A 19 -17.87 3.49 16.10
C VAL A 19 -18.27 2.78 14.82
N ILE A 20 -18.91 3.51 13.91
CA ILE A 20 -19.14 3.05 12.55
C ILE A 20 -17.77 2.56 12.07
N ALA A 21 -17.72 1.38 11.46
CA ALA A 21 -16.50 0.76 10.92
C ALA A 21 -15.96 1.57 9.72
N ASP A 22 -15.70 2.84 9.95
CA ASP A 22 -15.24 3.80 8.97
C ASP A 22 -13.73 3.64 8.89
N CYS A 23 -13.32 2.75 7.99
CA CYS A 23 -11.96 2.60 7.47
C CYS A 23 -10.84 2.52 8.52
N SER A 24 -11.16 2.07 9.75
CA SER A 24 -10.16 1.86 10.79
C SER A 24 -9.05 0.92 10.29
N ARG A 25 -7.83 1.03 10.82
CA ARG A 25 -6.73 0.12 10.46
C ARG A 25 -7.13 -1.35 10.59
N ALA A 26 -7.85 -1.71 11.65
CA ALA A 26 -8.33 -3.08 11.84
C ALA A 26 -9.32 -3.52 10.75
N ALA A 27 -10.22 -2.63 10.31
CA ALA A 27 -11.14 -2.91 9.22
C ALA A 27 -10.42 -3.05 7.88
N LEU A 28 -9.47 -2.15 7.57
CA LEU A 28 -8.64 -2.22 6.36
C LEU A 28 -7.78 -3.48 6.32
N LEU A 29 -7.18 -3.88 7.45
CA LEU A 29 -6.41 -5.12 7.56
C LEU A 29 -7.27 -6.37 7.34
N SER A 30 -8.49 -6.38 7.89
CA SER A 30 -9.44 -7.47 7.66
C SER A 30 -9.88 -7.54 6.19
N ALA A 31 -10.14 -6.39 5.57
CA ALA A 31 -10.51 -6.29 4.17
C ALA A 31 -9.37 -6.69 3.22
N SER A 32 -8.12 -6.30 3.51
CA SER A 32 -6.95 -6.72 2.72
C SER A 32 -6.67 -8.21 2.87
N THR A 33 -6.84 -8.78 4.06
CA THR A 33 -6.75 -10.23 4.29
C THR A 33 -7.79 -10.99 3.45
N SER A 34 -9.01 -10.46 3.36
CA SER A 34 -10.06 -11.02 2.50
C SER A 34 -9.68 -10.92 1.02
N TYR A 35 -9.15 -9.78 0.58
CA TYR A 35 -8.64 -9.60 -0.78
C TYR A 35 -7.54 -10.62 -1.13
N LEU A 36 -6.53 -10.78 -0.26
CA LEU A 36 -5.43 -11.75 -0.43
C LEU A 36 -5.95 -13.18 -0.55
N THR A 37 -6.88 -13.57 0.32
CA THR A 37 -7.51 -14.90 0.29
C THR A 37 -8.26 -15.12 -1.01
N SER A 38 -9.08 -14.15 -1.43
CA SER A 38 -9.80 -14.20 -2.71
C SER A 38 -8.87 -14.27 -3.92
N GLN A 39 -7.81 -13.44 -3.94
CA GLN A 39 -6.82 -13.42 -5.03
C GLN A 39 -6.08 -14.76 -5.16
N SER A 40 -5.82 -15.46 -4.06
CA SER A 40 -5.20 -16.79 -4.10
C SER A 40 -6.01 -17.83 -4.89
N SER A 41 -7.32 -17.60 -5.04
CA SER A 41 -8.24 -18.45 -5.80
C SER A 41 -8.75 -17.81 -7.10
N GLY A 42 -8.42 -16.55 -7.37
CA GLY A 42 -8.98 -15.77 -8.48
C GLY A 42 -10.48 -15.46 -8.32
N GLN A 43 -11.03 -15.51 -7.10
CA GLN A 43 -12.46 -15.34 -6.81
C GLN A 43 -12.68 -14.17 -5.85
N LEU A 44 -12.86 -12.96 -6.38
CA LEU A 44 -13.03 -11.74 -5.57
C LEU A 44 -14.49 -11.44 -5.18
N GLN A 45 -15.48 -12.09 -5.78
CA GLN A 45 -16.86 -11.96 -5.29
C GLN A 45 -17.03 -12.71 -3.96
N PRO A 46 -17.77 -12.18 -2.97
CA PRO A 46 -18.63 -10.99 -3.01
C PRO A 46 -17.97 -9.67 -2.54
N LEU A 47 -16.63 -9.60 -2.50
CA LEU A 47 -15.92 -8.42 -1.96
C LEU A 47 -16.07 -7.17 -2.82
N LEU A 48 -16.38 -7.32 -4.12
CA LEU A 48 -16.46 -6.23 -5.07
C LEU A 48 -17.78 -5.47 -4.95
N ALA A 49 -17.70 -4.14 -4.97
CA ALA A 49 -18.88 -3.29 -5.09
C ALA A 49 -19.54 -3.45 -6.48
N PRO A 50 -20.85 -3.18 -6.62
CA PRO A 50 -21.54 -3.24 -7.91
C PRO A 50 -20.94 -2.34 -9.00
N THR A 51 -20.34 -1.22 -8.60
CA THR A 51 -19.68 -0.24 -9.49
C THR A 51 -18.16 -0.41 -9.51
N PHE A 52 -17.66 -1.62 -9.23
CA PHE A 52 -16.23 -1.90 -9.16
C PHE A 52 -15.51 -1.55 -10.47
N THR A 53 -14.33 -0.93 -10.34
CA THR A 53 -13.44 -0.64 -11.48
C THR A 53 -12.05 -1.24 -11.27
N TYR A 54 -11.42 -1.62 -12.38
CA TYR A 54 -10.08 -2.18 -12.37
C TYR A 54 -9.18 -1.52 -13.42
N THR A 55 -8.01 -1.08 -12.96
CA THR A 55 -6.93 -0.57 -13.81
C THR A 55 -5.69 -1.41 -13.59
N GLU A 56 -5.02 -1.77 -14.67
CA GLU A 56 -3.78 -2.53 -14.69
C GLU A 56 -2.78 -1.80 -15.58
N ASN A 57 -1.60 -1.45 -15.06
CA ASN A 57 -0.55 -0.77 -15.81
C ASN A 57 -1.08 0.45 -16.61
N ASN A 58 -1.88 1.29 -15.94
CA ASN A 58 -2.57 2.47 -16.48
C ASN A 58 -3.58 2.20 -17.61
N LYS A 59 -4.13 0.99 -17.70
CA LYS A 59 -5.19 0.63 -18.65
C LYS A 59 -6.36 0.01 -17.93
N THR A 60 -7.58 0.39 -18.31
CA THR A 60 -8.78 -0.32 -17.85
C THR A 60 -8.79 -1.72 -18.47
N VAL A 61 -8.88 -2.74 -17.62
CA VAL A 61 -8.92 -4.15 -18.04
C VAL A 61 -10.19 -4.80 -17.48
N ALA A 62 -10.83 -5.65 -18.28
CA ALA A 62 -11.99 -6.42 -17.81
C ALA A 62 -11.55 -7.49 -16.79
N PHE A 63 -12.32 -7.64 -15.71
CA PHE A 63 -12.03 -8.58 -14.62
C PHE A 63 -11.72 -10.01 -15.11
N ASN A 64 -12.54 -10.55 -16.01
CA ASN A 64 -12.40 -11.94 -16.45
C ASN A 64 -11.10 -12.23 -17.21
N THR A 65 -10.48 -11.19 -17.78
CA THR A 65 -9.24 -11.30 -18.55
C THR A 65 -8.01 -10.78 -17.82
N SER A 66 -8.19 -10.24 -16.60
CA SER A 66 -7.07 -9.66 -15.84
C SER A 66 -6.41 -10.67 -14.92
N ILE A 67 -5.36 -10.23 -14.21
CA ILE A 67 -4.73 -11.04 -13.17
C ILE A 67 -5.68 -11.33 -11.98
N LEU A 68 -6.73 -10.53 -11.79
CA LEU A 68 -7.66 -10.70 -10.67
C LEU A 68 -8.50 -11.98 -10.79
N SER A 69 -8.74 -12.48 -12.00
CA SER A 69 -9.44 -13.75 -12.23
C SER A 69 -8.52 -14.97 -12.18
N GLN A 70 -7.21 -14.77 -12.01
CA GLN A 70 -6.23 -15.85 -11.99
C GLN A 70 -5.88 -16.23 -10.55
N PRO A 71 -5.89 -17.53 -10.20
CA PRO A 71 -5.35 -18.01 -8.93
C PRO A 71 -3.84 -17.71 -8.86
N LEU A 72 -3.41 -17.01 -7.81
CA LEU A 72 -1.99 -16.73 -7.57
C LEU A 72 -1.48 -17.47 -6.34
N THR A 73 -0.37 -18.19 -6.50
CA THR A 73 0.38 -18.71 -5.33
C THR A 73 1.26 -17.59 -4.77
N ILE A 74 0.67 -16.77 -3.89
CA ILE A 74 1.33 -15.63 -3.26
C ILE A 74 2.44 -16.14 -2.34
N THR A 75 3.71 -15.86 -2.69
CA THR A 75 4.88 -16.28 -1.90
C THR A 75 5.12 -15.34 -0.73
N HIS A 76 4.95 -14.03 -0.96
CA HIS A 76 5.06 -13.00 0.05
C HIS A 76 4.05 -11.89 -0.24
N ASN A 77 3.61 -11.20 0.82
CA ASN A 77 2.85 -9.98 0.69
C ASN A 77 3.16 -9.01 1.83
N HIS A 78 3.03 -7.73 1.54
CA HIS A 78 3.09 -6.64 2.51
C HIS A 78 1.93 -5.68 2.24
N THR A 79 1.24 -5.23 3.29
CA THR A 79 0.09 -4.32 3.15
C THR A 79 0.28 -3.06 3.98
N LEU A 80 0.16 -1.90 3.33
CA LEU A 80 0.06 -0.59 3.94
C LEU A 80 -1.42 -0.18 4.06
N LEU A 81 -1.76 0.52 5.13
CA LEU A 81 -3.14 0.89 5.47
C LEU A 81 -3.26 2.42 5.53
N ASP A 82 -4.18 2.98 4.74
CA ASP A 82 -4.53 4.41 4.74
C ASP A 82 -5.98 4.61 5.21
N PRO A 83 -6.21 4.77 6.52
CA PRO A 83 -7.53 5.04 7.08
C PRO A 83 -8.18 6.31 6.55
N LEU A 84 -7.38 7.32 6.16
CA LEU A 84 -7.90 8.63 5.77
C LEU A 84 -8.58 8.58 4.40
N THR A 85 -8.01 7.81 3.46
CA THR A 85 -8.57 7.65 2.11
C THR A 85 -9.32 6.34 1.92
N CYS A 86 -9.53 5.58 3.00
CA CYS A 86 -10.14 4.26 2.97
C CYS A 86 -9.51 3.33 1.93
N ALA A 87 -8.19 3.21 1.97
CA ALA A 87 -7.42 2.47 0.98
C ALA A 87 -6.35 1.60 1.63
N THR A 88 -5.93 0.58 0.89
CA THR A 88 -4.70 -0.16 1.17
C THR A 88 -3.80 -0.16 -0.05
N PHE A 89 -2.50 -0.31 0.17
CA PHE A 89 -1.57 -0.74 -0.87
C PHE A 89 -1.08 -2.13 -0.47
N THR A 90 -1.13 -3.08 -1.39
CA THR A 90 -0.63 -4.44 -1.17
C THR A 90 0.44 -4.77 -2.20
N GLU A 91 1.65 -5.06 -1.73
CA GLU A 91 2.70 -5.70 -2.52
C GLU A 91 2.45 -7.22 -2.51
N LEU A 92 2.50 -7.85 -3.68
CA LEU A 92 2.46 -9.31 -3.85
C LEU A 92 3.69 -9.78 -4.62
N VAL A 93 4.36 -10.79 -4.08
CA VAL A 93 5.48 -11.46 -4.74
C VAL A 93 5.06 -12.89 -5.06
N ILE A 94 5.06 -13.22 -6.35
CA ILE A 94 4.77 -14.55 -6.88
C ILE A 94 6.06 -15.09 -7.48
N THR A 95 6.59 -16.17 -6.91
CA THR A 95 7.84 -16.81 -7.37
C THR A 95 7.63 -18.12 -8.14
N ASP A 96 6.39 -18.41 -8.57
CA ASP A 96 6.11 -19.57 -9.42
C ASP A 96 6.98 -19.50 -10.69
N PRO A 97 7.81 -20.52 -10.99
CA PRO A 97 8.70 -20.48 -12.15
C PRO A 97 7.97 -20.45 -13.50
N LYS A 98 6.69 -20.83 -13.55
CA LYS A 98 5.87 -20.76 -14.78
C LYS A 98 5.32 -19.37 -15.03
N SER A 99 4.92 -18.68 -13.96
CA SER A 99 4.25 -17.39 -14.02
C SER A 99 4.62 -16.52 -12.82
N PRO A 100 5.86 -16.01 -12.75
CA PRO A 100 6.27 -15.14 -11.65
C PRO A 100 5.77 -13.71 -11.88
N TYR A 101 5.41 -13.03 -10.79
CA TYR A 101 4.92 -11.65 -10.82
C TYR A 101 5.42 -10.86 -9.61
N LEU A 102 5.63 -9.56 -9.81
CA LEU A 102 5.67 -8.57 -8.74
C LEU A 102 4.51 -7.61 -8.98
N ILE A 103 3.62 -7.49 -7.99
CA ILE A 103 2.37 -6.73 -8.12
C ILE A 103 2.32 -5.71 -6.99
N GLY A 104 2.10 -4.45 -7.33
CA GLY A 104 1.66 -3.43 -6.38
C GLY A 104 0.22 -3.07 -6.66
N ALA A 105 -0.68 -3.26 -5.70
CA ALA A 105 -2.11 -3.02 -5.87
C ALA A 105 -2.64 -2.02 -4.83
N GLN A 106 -3.12 -0.86 -5.30
CA GLN A 106 -3.93 0.04 -4.49
C GLN A 106 -5.39 -0.44 -4.52
N THR A 107 -5.96 -0.73 -3.35
CA THR A 107 -7.36 -1.15 -3.19
C THR A 107 -8.12 -0.09 -2.42
N HIS A 108 -9.15 0.49 -3.02
CA HIS A 108 -10.03 1.45 -2.38
C HIS A 108 -11.33 0.77 -1.94
N TYR A 109 -11.85 1.21 -0.81
CA TYR A 109 -13.04 0.63 -0.20
C TYR A 109 -14.16 1.65 -0.06
N THR A 110 -15.38 1.15 -0.11
CA THR A 110 -16.61 1.87 0.24
C THR A 110 -17.34 1.12 1.34
N ASN A 111 -17.99 1.86 2.23
CA ASN A 111 -18.79 1.27 3.30
C ASN A 111 -20.14 0.77 2.77
N THR A 112 -20.59 -0.37 3.27
CA THR A 112 -21.93 -0.89 2.99
C THR A 112 -22.92 -0.41 4.04
N SER A 113 -24.22 -0.49 3.74
CA SER A 113 -25.29 -0.15 4.69
C SER A 113 -25.27 -1.00 5.98
N ILE A 114 -24.53 -2.10 6.00
CA ILE A 114 -24.36 -3.00 7.15
C ILE A 114 -23.00 -2.83 7.85
N GLY A 115 -22.22 -1.80 7.49
CA GLY A 115 -20.97 -1.46 8.15
C GLY A 115 -19.77 -2.34 7.74
N SER A 116 -19.82 -2.99 6.57
CA SER A 116 -18.68 -3.74 6.02
C SER A 116 -18.01 -2.97 4.87
N LEU A 117 -16.74 -3.26 4.60
CA LEU A 117 -16.02 -2.69 3.46
C LEU A 117 -16.23 -3.55 2.20
N GLN A 118 -16.58 -2.90 1.09
CA GLN A 118 -16.53 -3.47 -0.26
C GLN A 118 -15.45 -2.77 -1.08
N ILE A 119 -14.81 -3.51 -1.98
CA ILE A 119 -13.79 -3.01 -2.89
C ILE A 119 -14.47 -2.23 -4.02
N SER A 120 -14.22 -0.93 -4.10
CA SER A 120 -14.75 -0.06 -5.15
C SER A 120 -13.80 0.05 -6.34
N THR A 121 -12.49 0.05 -6.08
CA THR A 121 -11.47 0.14 -7.12
C THR A 121 -10.25 -0.69 -6.75
N ILE A 122 -9.66 -1.37 -7.72
CA ILE A 122 -8.29 -1.85 -7.66
C ILE A 122 -7.51 -1.20 -8.80
N ASP A 123 -6.37 -0.59 -8.46
CA ASP A 123 -5.38 -0.11 -9.42
C ASP A 123 -4.07 -0.83 -9.17
N ALA A 124 -3.59 -1.57 -10.17
CA ALA A 124 -2.44 -2.44 -10.03
C ALA A 124 -1.36 -2.10 -11.06
N VAL A 125 -0.12 -2.07 -10.58
CA VAL A 125 1.07 -2.20 -11.42
C VAL A 125 1.56 -3.63 -11.31
N ILE A 126 1.74 -4.29 -12.45
CA ILE A 126 2.17 -5.68 -12.54
C ILE A 126 3.41 -5.73 -13.41
N THR A 127 4.44 -6.39 -12.91
CA THR A 127 5.64 -6.73 -13.67
C THR A 127 5.86 -8.24 -13.70
N SER A 128 6.47 -8.71 -14.77
CA SER A 128 6.61 -10.13 -15.14
C SER A 128 7.88 -10.35 -16.00
N PRO A 129 8.23 -11.60 -16.36
CA PRO A 129 9.40 -11.86 -17.20
C PRO A 129 9.37 -11.07 -18.52
N GLY A 130 10.44 -10.33 -18.78
CA GLY A 130 10.57 -9.43 -19.93
C GLY A 130 10.53 -7.95 -19.56
N ASP A 131 9.99 -7.61 -18.38
CA ASP A 131 10.00 -6.25 -17.86
C ASP A 131 11.38 -5.83 -17.34
N TRP A 132 11.61 -4.51 -17.29
CA TRP A 132 12.88 -3.91 -16.91
C TRP A 132 13.36 -4.40 -15.54
N GLN A 133 14.53 -5.04 -15.54
CA GLN A 133 15.19 -5.58 -14.34
C GLN A 133 14.33 -6.49 -13.48
N PHE A 134 13.33 -7.16 -14.07
CA PHE A 134 12.46 -8.09 -13.34
C PHE A 134 13.22 -9.34 -12.86
N ASN A 135 13.13 -9.62 -11.56
CA ASN A 135 13.52 -10.89 -10.95
C ASN A 135 12.78 -11.12 -9.62
N ALA A 136 11.67 -11.85 -9.65
CA ALA A 136 10.82 -12.06 -8.48
C ALA A 136 11.56 -12.68 -7.28
N THR A 137 12.44 -13.66 -7.50
CA THR A 137 13.21 -14.30 -6.42
C THR A 137 14.23 -13.37 -5.79
N LYS A 138 14.86 -12.49 -6.59
CA LYS A 138 15.81 -11.50 -6.10
C LYS A 138 15.08 -10.42 -5.31
N SER A 139 13.98 -9.88 -5.84
CA SER A 139 13.15 -8.92 -5.11
C SER A 139 12.66 -9.51 -3.79
N LEU A 140 12.19 -10.77 -3.77
CA LEU A 140 11.82 -11.44 -2.52
C LEU A 140 12.97 -11.46 -1.51
N SER A 141 14.19 -11.80 -1.95
CA SER A 141 15.35 -11.84 -1.04
C SER A 141 15.69 -10.47 -0.44
N LEU A 142 15.49 -9.39 -1.20
CA LEU A 142 15.72 -8.01 -0.74
C LEU A 142 14.62 -7.60 0.24
N ILE A 143 13.36 -7.81 -0.10
CA ILE A 143 12.20 -7.50 0.75
C ILE A 143 12.31 -8.22 2.11
N LEU A 144 12.69 -9.50 2.11
CA LEU A 144 12.85 -10.28 3.35
C LEU A 144 14.04 -9.83 4.22
N SER A 145 14.94 -9.01 3.69
CA SER A 145 16.05 -8.43 4.45
C SER A 145 15.67 -7.13 5.17
N GLU A 146 14.53 -6.54 4.82
CA GLU A 146 14.04 -5.28 5.37
C GLU A 146 13.20 -5.51 6.64
N ASN A 147 13.16 -4.50 7.52
CA ASN A 147 12.31 -4.51 8.70
C ASN A 147 11.09 -3.61 8.51
N TRP A 148 9.96 -4.23 8.20
CA TRP A 148 8.67 -3.57 8.07
C TRP A 148 7.82 -3.67 9.35
N SER A 149 8.43 -3.55 10.52
CA SER A 149 7.68 -3.43 11.78
C SER A 149 7.12 -2.01 11.92
N PRO A 150 5.95 -1.83 12.57
CA PRO A 150 5.43 -0.51 12.91
C PRO A 150 6.46 0.37 13.61
N LEU A 151 6.58 1.63 13.17
CA LEU A 151 7.48 2.59 13.78
C LEU A 151 6.94 3.01 15.16
N PRO A 152 7.82 3.27 16.14
CA PRO A 152 7.44 3.99 17.35
C PRO A 152 6.79 5.33 16.99
N SER A 153 5.75 5.74 17.72
CA SER A 153 5.01 6.98 17.41
C SER A 153 5.89 8.24 17.32
N SER A 154 7.01 8.28 18.04
CA SER A 154 7.97 9.40 17.98
C SER A 154 8.80 9.45 16.69
N LEU A 155 8.81 8.37 15.90
CA LEU A 155 9.51 8.26 14.61
C LEU A 155 8.54 8.28 13.41
N GLN A 156 7.23 8.29 13.66
CA GLN A 156 6.22 8.35 12.61
C GLN A 156 6.17 9.76 12.02
N SER A 157 6.57 9.88 10.76
CA SER A 157 6.45 11.14 10.01
C SER A 157 4.98 11.43 9.69
N SER A 158 4.59 12.69 9.73
CA SER A 158 3.23 13.10 9.33
C SER A 158 2.95 12.77 7.86
N ARG A 159 1.68 12.55 7.53
CA ARG A 159 1.20 12.38 6.15
C ARG A 159 1.73 13.47 5.21
N THR A 160 1.69 14.72 5.64
CA THR A 160 2.18 15.86 4.85
C THR A 160 3.67 15.75 4.55
N ALA A 161 4.49 15.32 5.52
CA ALA A 161 5.92 15.11 5.31
C ALA A 161 6.20 13.94 4.35
N LEU A 162 5.46 12.82 4.50
CA LEU A 162 5.56 11.68 3.59
C LEU A 162 5.19 12.08 2.16
N LEU A 163 4.06 12.77 1.96
CA LEU A 163 3.64 13.26 0.64
C LEU A 163 4.64 14.26 0.05
N ALA A 164 5.26 15.13 0.86
CA ALA A 164 6.29 16.05 0.39
C ALA A 164 7.52 15.28 -0.12
N ALA A 165 7.97 14.25 0.60
CA ALA A 165 9.07 13.39 0.17
C ALA A 165 8.74 12.63 -1.12
N ALA A 166 7.55 12.02 -1.21
CA ALA A 166 7.11 11.32 -2.42
C ALA A 166 7.02 12.24 -3.64
N ASN A 167 6.45 13.44 -3.47
CA ASN A 167 6.37 14.41 -4.56
C ASN A 167 7.77 14.87 -5.00
N ALA A 168 8.68 15.16 -4.06
CA ALA A 168 10.06 15.51 -4.41
C ALA A 168 10.74 14.40 -5.21
N TYR A 169 10.57 13.12 -4.82
CA TYR A 169 11.10 11.98 -5.58
C TYR A 169 10.47 11.85 -6.96
N LEU A 170 9.15 12.03 -7.09
CA LEU A 170 8.48 11.92 -8.40
C LEU A 170 8.78 13.12 -9.31
N ASP A 171 9.00 14.31 -8.74
CA ASP A 171 9.41 15.54 -9.43
C ASP A 171 10.87 15.53 -9.88
N LEU A 172 11.68 14.61 -9.36
CA LEU A 172 13.04 14.34 -9.85
C LEU A 172 13.06 14.00 -11.33
N TRP A 173 12.01 13.32 -11.79
CA TRP A 173 11.87 12.80 -13.15
C TRP A 173 11.10 13.83 -13.99
N GLY A 174 11.79 14.53 -14.90
CA GLY A 174 11.14 15.55 -15.74
C GLY A 174 11.92 16.85 -15.95
N PRO A 175 12.57 17.41 -14.92
CA PRO A 175 13.32 18.65 -15.07
C PRO A 175 14.51 18.51 -16.01
N SER A 176 14.89 19.60 -16.69
CA SER A 176 16.12 19.67 -17.49
C SER A 176 17.40 19.55 -16.66
N ASN A 177 17.29 19.75 -15.34
CA ASN A 177 18.39 19.60 -14.39
C ASN A 177 17.99 18.62 -13.29
N VAL A 178 18.12 17.33 -13.59
CA VAL A 178 17.81 16.22 -12.67
C VAL A 178 18.70 16.27 -11.42
N THR A 179 19.97 16.67 -11.53
CA THR A 179 20.87 16.80 -10.36
C THR A 179 20.36 17.81 -9.34
N ALA A 180 19.87 18.98 -9.80
CA ALA A 180 19.31 19.99 -8.91
C ALA A 180 17.99 19.52 -8.28
N ALA A 181 17.18 18.76 -9.03
CA ALA A 181 15.96 18.17 -8.48
C ALA A 181 16.26 17.07 -7.45
N ALA A 182 17.31 16.27 -7.66
CA ALA A 182 17.76 15.22 -6.74
C ALA A 182 18.14 15.77 -5.37
N ALA A 183 18.70 16.99 -5.34
CA ALA A 183 19.05 17.67 -4.10
C ALA A 183 17.83 18.09 -3.25
N ASN A 184 16.62 18.10 -3.83
CA ASN A 184 15.38 18.39 -3.09
C ASN A 184 14.73 17.15 -2.48
N VAL A 185 15.15 15.94 -2.90
CA VAL A 185 14.65 14.70 -2.32
C VAL A 185 15.29 14.52 -0.95
N PRO A 186 14.51 14.29 0.12
CA PRO A 186 15.04 14.11 1.46
C PRO A 186 15.58 12.68 1.64
N TRP A 187 16.68 12.36 0.96
CA TRP A 187 17.34 11.05 1.07
C TRP A 187 17.76 10.78 2.52
N GLY A 188 17.54 9.55 2.98
CA GLY A 188 18.15 9.06 4.22
C GLY A 188 19.62 8.67 3.99
N GLU A 189 20.43 8.65 5.05
CA GLU A 189 21.78 8.07 4.99
C GLU A 189 22.05 7.28 6.29
N PRO A 190 22.34 5.97 6.20
CA PRO A 190 22.35 5.14 4.99
C PRO A 190 20.94 4.92 4.42
N CYS A 191 20.83 4.66 3.11
CA CYS A 191 19.57 4.24 2.51
C CYS A 191 19.76 3.44 1.22
N ASP A 192 18.74 2.66 0.88
CA ASP A 192 18.72 1.77 -0.28
C ASP A 192 17.51 2.03 -1.18
N ARG A 193 17.70 1.86 -2.49
CA ARG A 193 16.67 2.02 -3.49
C ARG A 193 16.55 0.76 -4.32
N MET A 194 15.32 0.23 -4.40
CA MET A 194 14.97 -0.87 -5.30
C MET A 194 14.22 -0.37 -6.53
N GLU A 195 14.72 -0.67 -7.73
CA GLU A 195 14.04 -0.38 -9.01
C GLU A 195 13.95 -1.66 -9.85
N GLY A 196 12.73 -2.20 -10.01
CA GLY A 196 12.58 -3.59 -10.45
C GLY A 196 13.23 -4.52 -9.42
N SER A 197 14.29 -5.21 -9.81
CA SER A 197 15.18 -5.95 -8.89
C SER A 197 16.62 -5.42 -8.88
N ALA A 198 16.84 -4.20 -9.40
CA ALA A 198 18.05 -3.44 -9.15
C ALA A 198 18.03 -2.95 -7.70
N TYR A 199 19.18 -2.93 -7.04
CA TYR A 199 19.28 -2.50 -5.64
C TYR A 199 20.57 -1.70 -5.46
N THR A 200 20.49 -0.53 -4.82
CA THR A 200 21.67 0.34 -4.63
C THR A 200 22.46 0.00 -3.36
N GLY A 201 21.86 -0.72 -2.42
CA GLY A 201 22.44 -1.08 -1.13
C GLY A 201 23.37 -2.28 -1.13
N ASN A 202 24.33 -2.28 -0.22
CA ASN A 202 25.18 -3.43 0.11
C ASN A 202 25.23 -3.72 1.62
N GLY A 203 24.37 -3.08 2.42
CA GLY A 203 24.32 -3.18 3.87
C GLY A 203 25.42 -2.37 4.57
N THR A 204 25.91 -1.30 3.95
CA THR A 204 27.00 -0.47 4.49
C THR A 204 26.51 0.88 4.99
N ALA A 205 27.23 1.49 5.93
CA ALA A 205 26.94 2.84 6.41
C ALA A 205 27.12 3.93 5.35
N THR A 206 27.65 3.58 4.17
CA THR A 206 27.85 4.48 3.03
C THR A 206 26.86 4.26 1.89
N ASP A 207 25.85 3.40 2.10
CA ASP A 207 24.82 3.14 1.10
C ASP A 207 23.98 4.39 0.85
N ARG A 208 23.62 4.61 -0.42
CA ARG A 208 22.87 5.78 -0.86
C ARG A 208 21.79 5.40 -1.88
N CYS A 209 20.70 6.16 -1.87
CA CYS A 209 19.58 5.99 -2.79
C CYS A 209 19.67 6.85 -4.05
N ASP A 210 20.50 7.89 -4.03
CA ASP A 210 20.67 8.86 -5.14
C ASP A 210 21.59 8.33 -6.27
N VAL A 211 22.06 7.09 -6.14
CA VAL A 211 22.96 6.45 -7.10
C VAL A 211 22.17 5.91 -8.29
N GLY A 212 22.71 6.15 -9.50
CA GLY A 212 22.12 5.64 -10.74
C GLY A 212 20.94 6.45 -11.25
N ILE A 213 20.65 7.61 -10.66
CA ILE A 213 19.69 8.57 -11.22
C ILE A 213 20.20 9.04 -12.60
N PRO A 214 19.45 8.80 -13.69
CA PRO A 214 19.83 9.24 -15.03
C PRO A 214 19.99 10.76 -15.09
N ALA A 215 21.06 11.23 -15.73
CA ALA A 215 21.26 12.65 -16.00
C ALA A 215 20.37 13.19 -17.14
N THR A 216 19.64 12.32 -17.84
CA THR A 216 18.77 12.67 -18.96
C THR A 216 17.35 12.96 -18.49
N VAL A 217 16.71 13.92 -19.15
CA VAL A 217 15.28 14.23 -18.96
C VAL A 217 14.44 12.99 -19.24
N GLN A 218 13.58 12.64 -18.29
CA GLN A 218 12.54 11.62 -18.44
C GLN A 218 11.17 12.30 -18.61
N PRO A 219 10.15 11.61 -19.14
CA PRO A 219 8.78 12.10 -19.06
C PRO A 219 8.38 12.34 -17.59
N PRO A 220 7.64 13.42 -17.29
CA PRO A 220 7.20 13.69 -15.92
C PRO A 220 6.20 12.64 -15.44
N ASN A 221 6.28 12.30 -14.15
CA ASN A 221 5.27 11.46 -13.50
C ASN A 221 3.95 12.21 -13.36
N VAL A 222 2.90 11.71 -14.01
CA VAL A 222 1.52 12.22 -13.99
C VAL A 222 0.57 11.26 -13.25
N ASP A 223 -0.68 11.67 -13.04
CA ASP A 223 -1.75 10.85 -12.44
C ASP A 223 -1.38 10.21 -11.09
N ARG A 224 -0.64 10.94 -10.26
CA ARG A 224 -0.16 10.46 -8.95
C ARG A 224 -1.34 10.13 -8.04
N ARG A 225 -1.34 8.91 -7.50
CA ARG A 225 -2.34 8.39 -6.55
C ARG A 225 -1.57 7.79 -5.40
N TYR A 226 -1.83 8.29 -4.19
CA TYR A 226 -1.04 7.93 -3.02
C TYR A 226 -1.83 7.10 -2.01
N VAL A 227 -1.17 6.09 -1.45
CA VAL A 227 -1.55 5.44 -0.19
C VAL A 227 -0.50 5.82 0.85
N VAL A 228 -0.93 6.39 1.98
CA VAL A 228 -0.01 6.83 3.04
C VAL A 228 -0.29 6.08 4.33
N ASP A 229 0.75 5.45 4.87
CA ASP A 229 0.70 4.75 6.15
C ASP A 229 1.76 5.34 7.11
N GLU A 230 1.32 6.28 7.95
CA GLU A 230 2.17 6.95 8.95
C GLU A 230 2.74 5.97 9.98
N VAL A 231 2.03 4.89 10.30
CA VAL A 231 2.47 3.88 11.26
C VAL A 231 3.68 3.12 10.73
N MET A 232 3.72 2.91 9.42
CA MET A 232 4.84 2.28 8.71
C MET A 232 5.89 3.30 8.24
N GLY A 233 5.57 4.60 8.28
CA GLY A 233 6.41 5.67 7.75
C GLY A 233 6.51 5.61 6.22
N SER A 234 5.45 5.19 5.54
CA SER A 234 5.50 4.81 4.12
C SER A 234 4.48 5.56 3.28
N VAL A 235 4.86 5.81 2.03
CA VAL A 235 4.00 6.39 0.99
C VAL A 235 4.35 5.74 -0.34
N ILE A 236 3.32 5.33 -1.07
CA ILE A 236 3.38 4.78 -2.43
C ILE A 236 2.41 5.54 -3.30
#